data_AF-A0A170ZAA1-F1
#
_entry.id   AF-A0A170ZAA1-F1
#
_cell.length_a   1.000
_cell.length_b   1.000
_cell.length_c   1.000
_cell.angle_alpha   90.00
_cell.angle_beta   90.00
_cell.angle_gamma   90.00
#
_symmetry.space_group_name_H-M   'P 1'
#
loop_
_entity.id
_entity.type
_entity.pdbx_description
1 polymer ?
#
loop_
_entity_poly.entity_id
_entity_poly.type
_entity_poly.pdbx_seq_one_letter_code
_entity_poly.pdbx_strand_id
1 'polypeptide(L)'
;CLLQCVYRKMKAVDENGFPVATGLVKIYSEGVKDRNYYLATIQAVQQCLSQEIQSRNNDPKIVEAEGNTCDVAYNMFNCVSDQIELL
;
A
#
# COMPACT_ATOMS: atom_id res chain seq x y z
N CYS A 1 9.48 9.46 0.89
CA CYS A 1 10.28 8.32 1.39
C CYS A 1 10.02 7.91 2.86
N LEU A 2 9.51 8.79 3.74
CA LEU A 2 9.22 8.41 5.13
C LEU A 2 8.30 7.17 5.23
N LEU A 3 7.21 7.15 4.45
CA LEU A 3 6.28 6.02 4.41
C LEU A 3 6.96 4.72 4.00
N GLN A 4 7.86 4.76 3.02
CA GLN A 4 8.63 3.59 2.61
C GLN A 4 9.53 3.05 3.75
N CYS A 5 10.09 3.94 4.57
CA CYS A 5 10.84 3.54 5.77
C CYS A 5 9.92 2.87 6.81
N VAL A 6 8.73 3.43 7.04
CA VAL A 6 7.72 2.85 7.94
C VAL A 6 7.30 1.46 7.45
N TYR A 7 7.00 1.32 6.16
CA TYR A 7 6.59 0.04 5.58
C TYR A 7 7.69 -1.02 5.70
N ARG A 8 8.96 -0.66 5.46
CA ARG A 8 10.08 -1.58 5.71
C ARG A 8 10.19 -1.99 7.17
N LYS A 9 10.12 -1.04 8.10
CA LYS A 9 10.20 -1.31 9.55
C LYS A 9 9.08 -2.23 10.02
N MET A 10 7.89 -2.08 9.43
CA MET A 10 6.69 -2.86 9.75
C MET A 10 6.58 -4.16 8.95
N LYS A 11 7.56 -4.48 8.10
CA LYS A 11 7.54 -5.65 7.19
C LYS A 11 6.32 -5.66 6.27
N ALA A 12 5.92 -4.49 5.78
CA ALA A 12 4.81 -4.28 4.86
C ALA A 12 5.26 -4.07 3.40
N VAL A 13 6.52 -4.36 3.09
CA VAL A 13 7.05 -4.44 1.74
C VAL A 13 7.87 -5.73 1.58
N ASP A 14 8.05 -6.16 0.33
CA ASP A 14 8.96 -7.23 -0.05
C ASP A 14 10.44 -6.80 -0.02
N GLU A 15 11.34 -7.68 -0.42
CA GLU A 15 12.79 -7.43 -0.47
C GLU A 15 13.14 -6.24 -1.38
N ASN A 16 12.40 -6.07 -2.48
CA ASN A 16 12.56 -4.98 -3.44
C ASN A 16 11.94 -3.66 -2.95
N GLY A 17 11.19 -3.69 -1.84
CA GLY A 17 10.49 -2.53 -1.31
C GLY A 17 9.12 -2.30 -1.94
N PHE A 18 8.53 -3.28 -2.62
CA PHE A 18 7.17 -3.22 -3.12
C PHE A 18 6.16 -3.60 -2.02
N PRO A 19 5.03 -2.88 -1.84
CA PRO A 19 4.09 -3.16 -0.76
C PRO A 19 3.49 -4.56 -0.81
N VAL A 20 3.29 -5.18 0.36
CA VAL A 20 2.61 -6.48 0.49
C VAL A 20 1.27 -6.32 1.20
N ALA A 21 0.22 -6.96 0.65
CA ALA A 21 -1.16 -6.77 1.12
C ALA A 21 -1.32 -7.03 2.63
N THR A 22 -0.78 -8.13 3.14
CA THR A 22 -0.91 -8.51 4.56
C THR A 22 -0.28 -7.50 5.49
N GLY A 23 0.87 -6.94 5.12
CA GLY A 23 1.55 -5.92 5.92
C GLY A 23 0.84 -4.58 5.89
N LEU A 24 0.30 -4.17 4.73
CA LEU A 24 -0.52 -2.97 4.63
C LEU A 24 -1.79 -3.10 5.47
N VAL A 25 -2.54 -4.20 5.33
CA VAL A 25 -3.75 -4.45 6.15
C VAL A 25 -3.43 -4.36 7.63
N LYS A 26 -2.31 -4.93 8.05
CA LYS A 26 -1.86 -4.82 9.45
C LYS A 26 -1.61 -3.38 9.86
N ILE A 27 -0.89 -2.59 9.05
CA ILE A 27 -0.58 -1.18 9.38
C ILE A 27 -1.86 -0.38 9.59
N TYR A 28 -2.83 -0.50 8.68
CA TYR A 28 -4.06 0.30 8.74
C TYR A 28 -5.03 -0.15 9.84
N SER A 29 -5.03 -1.44 10.19
CA SER A 29 -5.92 -1.99 11.21
C SER A 29 -5.29 -2.11 12.60
N GLU A 30 -4.00 -1.79 12.75
CA GLU A 30 -3.31 -1.81 14.03
C GLU A 30 -4.02 -0.89 15.04
N GLY A 31 -4.42 -1.45 16.19
CA GLY A 31 -5.13 -0.70 17.24
C GLY A 31 -6.63 -0.47 16.97
N VAL A 32 -7.16 -0.85 15.81
CA VAL A 32 -8.59 -0.74 15.49
C VAL A 32 -9.33 -2.00 15.91
N LYS A 33 -10.44 -1.84 16.65
CA LYS A 33 -11.29 -2.96 17.13
C LYS A 33 -12.53 -3.18 16.26
N ASP A 34 -12.82 -2.26 15.36
CA ASP A 34 -13.99 -2.33 14.50
C ASP A 34 -13.79 -3.35 13.38
N ARG A 35 -14.69 -4.35 13.33
CA ARG A 35 -14.64 -5.42 12.33
C ARG A 35 -14.92 -4.90 10.92
N ASN A 36 -15.84 -3.96 10.76
CA ASN A 36 -16.19 -3.40 9.46
C ASN A 36 -15.02 -2.60 8.91
N TYR A 37 -14.33 -1.83 9.76
CA TYR A 37 -13.10 -1.14 9.38
C TYR A 37 -12.01 -2.11 8.93
N TYR A 38 -11.84 -3.25 9.62
CA TYR A 38 -10.88 -4.28 9.19
C TYR A 38 -11.22 -4.86 7.81
N LEU A 39 -12.50 -5.12 7.52
CA LEU A 39 -12.96 -5.59 6.22
C LEU A 39 -12.78 -4.52 5.13
N ALA A 40 -13.13 -3.27 5.42
CA ALA A 40 -12.92 -2.13 4.52
C ALA A 40 -11.42 -1.96 4.20
N THR A 41 -10.54 -2.11 5.21
CA THR A 41 -9.09 -2.08 5.03
C THR A 41 -8.61 -3.16 4.07
N ILE A 42 -9.10 -4.41 4.20
CA ILE A 42 -8.74 -5.50 3.27
C ILE A 42 -9.15 -5.13 1.85
N GLN A 43 -10.38 -4.67 1.67
CA GLN A 43 -10.92 -4.33 0.35
C GLN A 43 -10.15 -3.17 -0.29
N ALA A 44 -9.91 -2.09 0.47
CA ALA A 44 -9.13 -0.94 0.04
C ALA A 44 -7.71 -1.33 -0.39
N VAL A 45 -7.00 -2.10 0.44
CA VAL A 45 -5.64 -2.58 0.14
C VAL A 45 -5.63 -3.45 -1.13
N GLN A 46 -6.57 -4.38 -1.28
CA GLN A 46 -6.63 -5.23 -2.48
C GLN A 46 -6.85 -4.41 -3.76
N GLN A 47 -7.76 -3.44 -3.72
CA GLN A 47 -8.05 -2.58 -4.86
C GLN A 47 -6.84 -1.72 -5.24
N CYS A 48 -6.24 -1.03 -4.27
CA CYS A 48 -5.09 -0.16 -4.50
C CYS A 48 -3.85 -0.93 -4.98
N LEU A 49 -3.59 -2.11 -4.41
CA LEU A 49 -2.48 -2.94 -4.84
C LEU A 49 -2.67 -3.46 -6.27
N SER A 50 -3.90 -3.84 -6.63
CA SER A 50 -4.24 -4.24 -8.01
C SER A 50 -4.01 -3.11 -9.00
N GLN A 51 -4.44 -1.88 -8.67
CA GLN A 51 -4.22 -0.70 -9.51
C GLN A 51 -2.73 -0.38 -9.70
N GLU A 52 -1.95 -0.44 -8.63
CA GLU A 52 -0.50 -0.22 -8.68
C GLU A 52 0.22 -1.27 -9.54
N ILE A 53 -0.14 -2.55 -9.39
CA ILE A 53 0.40 -3.64 -10.23
C ILE A 53 0.05 -3.42 -11.70
N GLN A 54 -1.19 -3.02 -12.00
CA GLN A 54 -1.61 -2.70 -13.37
C GLN A 54 -0.83 -1.52 -13.95
N SER A 55 -0.63 -0.45 -13.17
CA SER A 55 0.16 0.71 -13.58
C SER A 55 1.60 0.31 -13.97
N ARG A 56 2.24 -0.51 -13.15
CA ARG A 56 3.60 -1.04 -13.41
C ARG A 56 3.68 -1.94 -14.64
N ASN A 57 2.67 -2.78 -14.86
CA ASN A 57 2.62 -3.64 -16.04
C ASN A 57 2.44 -2.84 -17.34
N ASN A 58 1.72 -1.72 -17.26
CA ASN A 58 1.46 -0.85 -18.41
C ASN A 58 2.67 0.03 -18.76
N ASP A 59 3.44 0.47 -17.76
CA ASP A 59 4.68 1.23 -17.98
C ASP A 59 5.83 0.71 -17.10
N PRO A 60 6.62 -0.24 -17.61
CA PRO A 60 7.76 -0.81 -16.90
C PRO A 60 8.85 0.21 -16.54
N LYS A 61 8.93 1.35 -17.25
CA LYS A 61 9.95 2.38 -16.99
C LYS A 61 9.76 3.07 -15.64
N ILE A 62 8.54 3.03 -15.10
CA ILE A 62 8.24 3.51 -13.74
C ILE A 62 9.06 2.73 -12.71
N VAL A 63 9.31 1.43 -12.94
CA VAL A 63 10.07 0.58 -12.02
C VAL A 63 11.53 1.03 -11.91
N GLU A 64 12.10 1.52 -13.01
CA GLU A 64 13.51 1.92 -13.14
C GLU A 64 13.79 3.35 -12.67
N ALA A 65 12.75 4.14 -12.35
CA ALA A 65 12.91 5.51 -11.89
C ALA A 65 13.54 5.57 -10.49
N GLU A 66 14.51 6.47 -10.30
CA GLU A 66 15.06 6.76 -8.98
C GLU A 66 13.95 7.23 -8.03
N GLY A 67 13.91 6.68 -6.81
CA GLY A 67 12.89 7.05 -5.82
C GLY A 67 11.52 6.38 -6.02
N ASN A 68 11.32 5.58 -7.05
CA ASN A 68 10.04 4.92 -7.35
C ASN A 68 9.40 4.22 -6.14
N THR A 69 10.17 3.48 -5.34
CA THR A 69 9.61 2.80 -4.14
C THR A 69 9.06 3.77 -3.09
N CYS A 70 9.58 5.00 -3.03
CA CYS A 70 9.04 6.05 -2.17
C CYS A 70 7.71 6.60 -2.70
N ASP A 71 7.60 6.77 -4.01
CA ASP A 71 6.39 7.25 -4.66
C ASP A 71 5.28 6.21 -4.56
N VAL A 72 5.62 4.94 -4.78
CA VAL A 72 4.69 3.81 -4.61
C VAL A 72 4.17 3.74 -3.18
N ALA A 73 5.04 3.92 -2.18
CA ALA A 73 4.60 3.93 -0.78
C ALA A 73 3.64 5.10 -0.48
N TYR A 74 3.87 6.27 -1.08
CA TYR A 74 3.01 7.44 -0.97
C TYR A 74 1.67 7.26 -1.68
N ASN A 75 1.69 6.77 -2.91
CA ASN A 75 0.49 6.47 -3.70
C ASN A 75 -0.38 5.42 -3.02
N MET A 76 0.25 4.37 -2.49
CA MET A 76 -0.44 3.35 -1.70
C MET A 76 -1.07 3.94 -0.45
N PHE A 77 -0.40 4.88 0.22
CA PHE A 77 -0.96 5.53 1.40
C PHE A 77 -2.22 6.33 1.08
N ASN A 78 -2.15 7.18 0.05
CA ASN A 78 -3.30 7.98 -0.36
C ASN A 78 -4.44 7.09 -0.84
N CYS A 79 -4.16 6.14 -1.73
CA CYS A 79 -5.21 5.27 -2.27
C CYS A 79 -5.94 4.50 -1.17
N VAL A 80 -5.21 3.85 -0.25
CA VAL A 80 -5.86 3.06 0.81
C VAL A 80 -6.66 3.96 1.76
N SER A 81 -6.13 5.13 2.11
CA SER A 81 -6.83 6.09 2.97
C SER A 81 -8.13 6.58 2.30
N ASP A 82 -8.05 7.00 1.04
CA ASP A 82 -9.21 7.47 0.27
C ASP A 82 -10.25 6.35 0.10
N GLN A 83 -9.83 5.12 -0.15
CA GLN A 83 -10.76 3.99 -0.30
C GLN A 83 -11.44 3.60 1.01
N ILE A 84 -10.76 3.70 2.15
CA ILE A 84 -11.38 3.43 3.46
C ILE A 84 -12.44 4.50 3.78
N GLU A 85 -12.21 5.76 3.44
CA GLU A 85 -13.19 6.84 3.67
C GLU A 85 -14.48 6.69 2.84
N LEU A 86 -14.42 5.94 1.74
CA LEU A 86 -15.54 5.69 0.84
C LEU A 86 -16.37 4.44 1.20
N LEU A 87 -15.91 3.61 2.15
CA LEU A 87 -16.52 2.33 2.56
C LEU A 87 -17.16 2.42 3.95
#